data_AF-A0A3D2VNJ4-F1
#
_entry.id   AF-A0A3D2VNJ4-F1
#
_cell.length_a   1.000
_cell.length_b   1.000
_cell.length_c   1.000
_cell.angle_alpha   90.00
_cell.angle_beta   90.00
_cell.angle_gamma   90.00
#
_symmetry.space_group_name_H-M   'P 1'
#
loop_
_entity.id
_entity.type
_entity.pdbx_description
1 polymer ?
#
loop_
_entity_poly.entity_id
_entity_poly.type
_entity_poly.pdbx_seq_one_letter_code
_entity_poly.pdbx_strand_id
1 'polypeptide(L)'
;MRPEPLCLSGKDDQVSTPFGLESLDSGLDDALRQGLERVEARLRDAVHSDEAVVGEAARHLVEAGGKRFRPVLSLLAAQYGDATRLEVIEAAVVCEITHLATLYHDDVMDEAPLRRGAQSANVRWGNT
;
A
#
# COMPACT_ATOMS: atom_id res chain seq x y z
N MET A 1 27.92 48.60 -12.43
CA MET A 1 26.86 48.42 -11.43
C MET A 1 25.98 47.28 -11.92
N ARG A 2 26.18 46.06 -11.40
CA ARG A 2 25.37 44.88 -11.77
C ARG A 2 24.18 44.81 -10.79
N PRO A 3 22.94 44.62 -11.24
CA PRO A 3 21.81 44.43 -10.33
C PRO A 3 21.92 43.04 -9.67
N GLU A 4 21.60 42.97 -8.37
CA GLU A 4 21.51 41.74 -7.58
C GLU A 4 20.32 40.86 -8.04
N PRO A 5 20.39 39.53 -7.89
CA PRO A 5 19.26 38.68 -8.21
C PRO A 5 18.18 38.79 -7.12
N LEU A 6 16.95 39.01 -7.61
CA LEU A 6 15.72 39.06 -6.85
C LEU A 6 15.46 37.72 -6.16
N CYS A 7 15.43 37.75 -4.83
CA CYS A 7 15.00 36.64 -3.98
C CYS A 7 13.51 36.35 -4.28
N LEU A 8 13.23 35.31 -5.06
CA LEU A 8 11.88 34.78 -5.21
C LEU A 8 11.61 33.84 -4.03
N SER A 9 11.02 34.41 -2.98
CA SER A 9 10.36 33.65 -1.91
C SER A 9 9.13 32.97 -2.51
N GLY A 10 9.31 31.72 -2.95
CA GLY A 10 8.19 30.79 -3.13
C GLY A 10 7.78 30.30 -1.75
N LYS A 11 6.55 30.58 -1.34
CA LYS A 11 5.95 29.93 -0.18
C LYS A 11 5.83 28.45 -0.51
N ASP A 12 6.52 27.63 0.27
CA ASP A 12 6.36 26.18 0.25
C ASP A 12 4.90 25.86 0.64
N ASP A 13 4.05 25.63 -0.35
CA ASP A 13 2.81 24.89 -0.18
C ASP A 13 3.21 23.46 0.21
N GLN A 14 3.35 23.24 1.52
CA GLN A 14 3.57 21.93 2.12
C GLN A 14 2.29 21.11 1.94
N VAL A 15 2.11 20.55 0.74
CA VAL A 15 1.07 19.57 0.44
C VAL A 15 1.42 18.31 1.22
N SER A 16 0.64 17.99 2.26
CA SER A 16 0.79 16.73 2.97
C SER A 16 0.38 15.58 2.04
N THR A 17 1.37 14.78 1.63
CA THR A 17 1.11 13.59 0.83
C THR A 17 0.64 12.46 1.76
N PRO A 18 -0.28 11.58 1.31
CA PRO A 18 -0.82 10.50 2.14
C PRO A 18 0.23 9.49 2.65
N PHE A 19 1.48 9.60 2.18
CA PHE A 19 2.59 8.69 2.51
C PHE A 19 3.66 9.32 3.42
N GLY A 20 3.46 10.56 3.89
CA GLY A 20 4.46 11.26 4.69
C GLY A 20 5.73 11.61 3.91
N LEU A 21 5.64 11.69 2.58
CA LEU A 21 6.71 12.17 1.72
C LEU A 21 6.56 13.69 1.63
N GLU A 22 7.29 14.39 2.49
CA GLU A 22 7.39 15.85 2.46
C GLU A 22 8.12 16.28 1.18
N SER A 23 7.59 17.26 0.43
CA SER A 23 8.17 17.85 -0.79
C SER A 23 8.26 16.97 -2.06
N LEU A 24 7.20 16.24 -2.42
CA LEU A 24 7.13 15.65 -3.76
C LEU A 24 6.86 16.71 -4.84
N ASP A 25 7.46 16.52 -6.02
CA ASP A 25 7.05 17.22 -7.24
C ASP A 25 5.55 16.97 -7.49
N SER A 26 4.79 18.02 -7.83
CA SER A 26 3.33 17.93 -7.96
C SER A 26 2.89 17.00 -9.09
N GLY A 27 3.64 16.92 -10.19
CA GLY A 27 3.35 15.99 -11.28
C GLY A 27 3.56 14.54 -10.85
N LEU A 28 4.58 14.28 -10.03
CA LEU A 28 4.82 12.95 -9.47
C LEU A 28 3.73 12.58 -8.44
N ASP A 29 3.33 13.49 -7.57
CA ASP A 29 2.26 13.24 -6.58
C ASP A 29 0.95 12.87 -7.28
N ASP A 30 0.54 13.64 -8.29
CA ASP A 30 -0.65 13.35 -9.09
C ASP A 30 -0.56 11.99 -9.80
N ALA A 31 0.59 11.67 -10.39
CA ALA A 31 0.81 10.39 -11.05
C ALA A 31 0.72 9.20 -10.08
N LEU A 32 1.27 9.34 -8.87
CA LEU A 32 1.20 8.31 -7.83
C LEU A 32 -0.22 8.14 -7.31
N ARG A 33 -0.98 9.23 -7.11
CA ARG A 33 -2.39 9.17 -6.68
C ARG A 33 -3.25 8.44 -7.71
N GLN A 34 -3.17 8.84 -8.97
CA GLN A 34 -3.92 8.20 -10.06
C GLN A 34 -3.51 6.73 -10.24
N GLY A 35 -2.21 6.44 -10.13
CA GLY A 35 -1.70 5.06 -10.14
C GLY A 35 -2.29 4.23 -9.00
N LEU A 36 -2.36 4.79 -7.79
CA LEU A 36 -2.90 4.09 -6.64
C LEU A 36 -4.42 3.87 -6.76
N GLU A 37 -5.18 4.82 -7.28
CA GLU A 37 -6.61 4.63 -7.56
C GLU A 37 -6.85 3.45 -8.51
N ARG A 38 -6.01 3.31 -9.54
CA ARG A 38 -6.05 2.17 -10.48
C ARG A 38 -5.69 0.87 -9.79
N VAL A 39 -4.69 0.88 -8.91
CA VAL A 39 -4.34 -0.30 -8.09
C VAL A 39 -5.48 -0.70 -7.18
N GLU A 40 -6.13 0.25 -6.50
CA GLU A 40 -7.28 0.00 -5.61
C GLU A 40 -8.45 -0.63 -6.36
N ALA A 41 -8.80 -0.11 -7.53
CA ALA A 41 -9.84 -0.70 -8.37
C ALA A 41 -9.49 -2.15 -8.74
N ARG A 42 -8.27 -2.35 -9.25
CA ARG A 42 -7.81 -3.67 -9.70
C ARG A 42 -7.66 -4.68 -8.57
N LEU A 43 -7.29 -4.21 -7.37
CA LEU A 43 -7.17 -5.02 -6.15
C LEU A 43 -8.54 -5.56 -5.73
N ARG A 44 -9.58 -4.71 -5.73
CA ARG A 44 -10.96 -5.14 -5.43
C ARG A 44 -11.46 -6.19 -6.42
N ASP A 45 -11.18 -5.99 -7.70
CA ASP A 45 -11.54 -6.95 -8.74
C ASP A 45 -10.80 -8.28 -8.56
N ALA A 46 -9.52 -8.24 -8.17
CA ALA A 46 -8.67 -9.41 -8.02
C ALA A 46 -9.03 -10.31 -6.82
N VAL A 47 -9.68 -9.77 -5.79
CA VAL A 47 -10.12 -10.54 -4.60
C VAL A 47 -11.55 -11.05 -4.71
N HIS A 48 -12.22 -10.84 -5.85
CA HIS A 48 -13.55 -11.39 -6.09
C HIS A 48 -13.50 -12.92 -6.10
N SER A 49 -14.45 -13.55 -5.39
CA SER A 49 -14.56 -15.00 -5.28
C SER A 49 -16.04 -15.41 -5.24
N ASP A 50 -16.37 -16.49 -5.95
CA ASP A 50 -17.70 -17.12 -5.92
C ASP A 50 -17.97 -17.81 -4.56
N GLU A 51 -16.92 -18.16 -3.82
CA GLU A 51 -17.01 -18.73 -2.48
C GLU A 51 -17.21 -17.63 -1.44
N ALA A 52 -18.39 -17.60 -0.84
CA ALA A 52 -18.84 -16.51 0.05
C ALA A 52 -17.86 -16.21 1.19
N VAL A 53 -17.36 -17.26 1.88
CA VAL A 53 -16.45 -17.12 3.03
C VAL A 53 -15.09 -16.53 2.61
N VAL A 54 -14.53 -17.02 1.50
CA VAL A 54 -13.25 -16.54 0.98
C VAL A 54 -13.38 -15.10 0.49
N GLY A 55 -14.45 -14.80 -0.25
CA GLY A 55 -14.73 -13.47 -0.76
C GLY A 55 -15.01 -12.44 0.34
N GLU A 56 -15.66 -12.82 1.42
CA GLU A 56 -15.88 -11.95 2.59
C GLU A 56 -14.56 -11.65 3.31
N ALA A 57 -13.76 -12.68 3.62
CA ALA A 57 -12.46 -12.48 4.28
C ALA A 57 -11.50 -11.61 3.45
N ALA A 58 -11.39 -11.87 2.15
CA ALA A 58 -10.52 -11.12 1.27
C ALA A 58 -10.98 -9.66 1.09
N ARG A 59 -12.29 -9.43 0.94
CA ARG A 59 -12.85 -8.06 0.89
C ARG A 59 -12.62 -7.32 2.19
N HIS A 60 -12.83 -7.97 3.34
CA HIS A 60 -12.61 -7.34 4.64
C HIS A 60 -11.17 -6.83 4.79
N LEU A 61 -10.17 -7.63 4.40
CA LEU A 61 -8.76 -7.24 4.44
C LEU A 61 -8.43 -6.10 3.47
N VAL A 62 -9.00 -6.12 2.25
CA VAL A 62 -8.81 -5.04 1.29
C VAL A 62 -9.45 -3.74 1.78
N GLU A 63 -10.68 -3.80 2.30
CA GLU A 63 -11.46 -2.65 2.78
C GLU A 63 -10.98 -2.08 4.11
N ALA A 64 -10.44 -2.92 5.01
CA ALA A 64 -9.75 -2.49 6.23
C ALA A 64 -8.61 -1.51 5.92
N GLY A 65 -8.12 -1.53 4.67
CA GLY A 65 -7.23 -0.50 4.16
C GLY A 65 -5.80 -0.74 4.61
N GLY A 66 -5.04 0.34 4.67
CA GLY A 66 -3.63 0.33 5.04
C GLY A 66 -2.91 1.53 4.43
N LYS A 67 -1.62 1.67 4.73
CA LYS A 67 -0.80 2.76 4.18
C LYS A 67 -0.47 2.60 2.70
N ARG A 68 -0.82 1.44 2.09
CA ARG A 68 -0.52 1.08 0.68
C ARG A 68 0.92 1.36 0.25
N PHE A 69 1.85 1.14 1.17
CA PHE A 69 3.26 1.46 0.95
C PHE A 69 3.87 0.62 -0.17
N ARG A 70 3.49 -0.67 -0.27
CA ARG A 70 4.00 -1.59 -1.29
C ARG A 70 3.54 -1.21 -2.72
N PRO A 71 2.24 -0.92 -2.96
CA PRO A 71 1.80 -0.32 -4.21
C PRO A 71 2.57 0.94 -4.61
N VAL A 72 2.71 1.88 -3.68
CA VAL A 72 3.38 3.17 -3.94
C VAL A 72 4.84 2.96 -4.34
N LEU A 73 5.57 2.08 -3.65
CA LEU A 73 6.94 1.74 -4.03
C LEU A 73 7.04 1.15 -5.43
N SER A 74 6.06 0.31 -5.83
CA SER A 74 6.01 -0.27 -7.17
C SER A 74 5.78 0.80 -8.24
N LEU A 75 4.84 1.71 -8.00
CA LEU A 75 4.54 2.84 -8.87
C LEU A 75 5.71 3.83 -8.99
N LEU A 76 6.40 4.10 -7.88
CA LEU A 76 7.57 4.96 -7.83
C LEU A 76 8.75 4.34 -8.57
N ALA A 77 9.00 3.04 -8.39
CA ALA A 77 10.06 2.33 -9.10
C ALA A 77 9.86 2.38 -10.62
N ALA A 78 8.61 2.33 -11.10
CA ALA A 78 8.30 2.42 -12.51
C ALA A 78 8.63 3.78 -13.14
N GLN A 79 8.76 4.86 -12.35
CA GLN A 79 9.19 6.17 -12.83
C GLN A 79 10.64 6.19 -13.34
N TYR A 80 11.45 5.21 -12.93
CA TYR A 80 12.81 5.01 -13.45
C TYR A 80 12.85 4.16 -14.73
N GLY A 81 11.69 3.70 -15.21
CA GLY A 81 11.51 2.95 -16.45
C GLY A 81 10.33 3.50 -17.26
N ASP A 82 9.52 2.60 -17.81
CA ASP A 82 8.27 2.98 -18.47
C ASP A 82 7.08 2.88 -17.51
N ALA A 83 6.75 4.01 -16.89
CA ALA A 83 5.64 4.13 -15.95
C ALA A 83 4.24 3.96 -16.60
N THR A 84 4.16 3.98 -17.93
CA THR A 84 2.87 3.88 -18.65
C THR A 84 2.43 2.43 -18.87
N ARG A 85 3.33 1.48 -18.65
CA ARG A 85 3.06 0.04 -18.77
C ARG A 85 1.94 -0.42 -17.86
N LEU A 86 0.98 -1.14 -18.44
CA LEU A 86 -0.16 -1.69 -17.70
C LEU A 86 0.29 -2.68 -16.61
N GLU A 87 1.40 -3.38 -16.86
CA GLU A 87 1.97 -4.38 -15.94
C GLU A 87 2.45 -3.77 -14.62
N VAL A 88 2.68 -2.45 -14.55
CA VAL A 88 3.03 -1.76 -13.30
C VAL A 88 1.89 -1.87 -12.29
N ILE A 89 0.64 -1.71 -12.75
CA ILE A 89 -0.54 -1.83 -11.90
C ILE A 89 -0.69 -3.28 -11.42
N GLU A 90 -0.54 -4.25 -12.32
CA GLU A 90 -0.62 -5.67 -11.97
C GLU A 90 0.47 -6.06 -10.95
N ALA A 91 1.70 -5.58 -11.13
CA ALA A 91 2.79 -5.83 -10.18
C ALA A 91 2.50 -5.23 -8.80
N ALA A 92 1.99 -4.00 -8.75
CA ALA A 92 1.58 -3.35 -7.50
C ALA A 92 0.47 -4.13 -6.78
N VAL A 93 -0.53 -4.63 -7.53
CA VAL A 93 -1.62 -5.47 -7.00
C VAL A 93 -1.08 -6.79 -6.46
N VAL A 94 -0.21 -7.49 -7.20
CA VAL A 94 0.40 -8.76 -6.75
C VAL A 94 1.18 -8.57 -5.45
N CYS A 95 1.96 -7.49 -5.34
CA CYS A 95 2.69 -7.14 -4.12
C CYS A 95 1.76 -6.93 -2.91
N GLU A 96 0.64 -6.26 -3.11
CA GLU A 96 -0.32 -5.97 -2.03
C GLU A 96 -1.16 -7.20 -1.67
N ILE A 97 -1.68 -7.97 -2.64
CA ILE A 97 -2.42 -9.21 -2.35
C ILE A 97 -1.55 -10.19 -1.57
N THR A 98 -0.28 -10.32 -1.96
CA THR A 98 0.67 -11.18 -1.24
C THR A 98 0.85 -10.70 0.21
N HIS A 99 0.91 -9.38 0.42
CA HIS A 99 0.98 -8.80 1.76
C HIS A 99 -0.29 -9.06 2.58
N LEU A 100 -1.47 -8.84 2.01
CA LEU A 100 -2.74 -9.12 2.68
C LEU A 100 -2.88 -10.60 3.05
N ALA A 101 -2.44 -11.51 2.17
CA ALA A 101 -2.42 -12.93 2.46
C ALA A 101 -1.50 -13.27 3.65
N THR A 102 -0.34 -12.62 3.77
CA THR A 102 0.53 -12.82 4.94
C THR A 102 -0.09 -12.30 6.23
N LEU A 103 -0.77 -11.14 6.20
CA LEU A 103 -1.48 -10.61 7.37
C LEU A 103 -2.59 -11.54 7.83
N TYR A 104 -3.40 -12.04 6.89
CA TYR A 104 -4.44 -13.01 7.21
C TYR A 104 -3.86 -14.26 7.88
N HIS A 105 -2.75 -14.78 7.34
CA HIS A 105 -2.09 -15.94 7.94
C HIS A 105 -1.55 -15.64 9.33
N ASP A 106 -1.02 -14.44 9.58
CA ASP A 106 -0.55 -14.03 10.90
C ASP A 106 -1.73 -13.95 11.88
N ASP A 107 -2.83 -13.30 11.51
CA ASP A 107 -4.03 -13.17 12.35
C ASP A 107 -4.59 -14.55 12.75
N VAL A 108 -4.76 -15.45 11.78
CA VAL A 108 -5.25 -16.82 12.03
C VAL A 108 -4.26 -17.61 12.90
N MET A 109 -2.95 -17.45 12.68
CA MET A 109 -1.94 -18.14 13.47
C MET A 109 -1.81 -17.58 14.89
N ASP A 110 -2.11 -16.30 15.08
CA ASP A 110 -2.02 -15.64 16.37
C ASP A 110 -3.18 -15.99 17.32
N GLU A 111 -4.35 -16.26 16.77
CA GLU A 111 -5.51 -16.74 17.53
C GLU A 111 -5.47 -18.26 17.81
N ALA A 112 -4.51 -18.99 17.23
CA ALA A 112 -4.42 -20.44 17.40
C ALA A 112 -3.95 -20.83 18.83
N PRO A 113 -4.69 -21.69 19.56
CA PRO A 113 -4.32 -22.07 20.92
C PRO A 113 -3.11 -23.00 21.00
N LEU A 114 -2.80 -23.71 19.91
CA LEU A 114 -1.72 -24.67 19.81
C LEU A 114 -0.88 -24.42 18.56
N ARG A 115 0.44 -24.49 18.68
CA ARG A 115 1.39 -24.47 17.55
C ARG A 115 2.24 -25.73 17.62
N ARG A 116 2.12 -26.62 16.62
CA ARG A 116 2.84 -27.91 16.54
C ARG A 116 2.70 -28.79 17.80
N GLY A 117 1.52 -28.82 18.40
CA GLY A 117 1.23 -29.65 19.59
C GLY A 117 1.69 -29.06 20.93
N ALA A 118 2.34 -27.90 20.94
CA ALA A 118 2.62 -27.12 22.14
C ALA A 118 1.68 -25.91 22.22
N GLN A 119 1.41 -25.40 23.43
CA GLN A 119 0.71 -24.12 23.59
C GLN A 119 1.40 -23.03 22.77
N SER A 120 0.61 -22.23 22.05
CA SER A 120 1.13 -21.06 21.35
C SER A 120 1.71 -20.06 22.36
N ALA A 121 2.71 -19.28 21.92
CA ALA A 121 3.34 -18.27 22.77
C ALA A 121 2.30 -17.24 23.25
N ASN A 122 1.35 -16.89 22.39
CA ASN A 122 0.27 -15.94 22.65
C ASN A 122 -0.62 -16.40 23.82
N VAL A 123 -0.94 -17.70 23.90
CA VAL A 123 -1.67 -18.29 25.03
C VAL A 123 -0.81 -18.43 26.29
N ARG A 124 0.48 -18.79 26.12
CA ARG A 124 1.38 -19.06 27.25
C ARG A 124 1.84 -17.79 27.98
N TRP A 125 1.95 -16.66 27.29
CA TRP A 125 2.46 -15.41 27.87
C TRP A 125 1.47 -14.23 27.84
N GLY A 126 0.28 -14.41 27.25
CA GLY A 126 -0.80 -13.43 27.28
C GLY A 126 -0.48 -12.17 26.47
N ASN A 127 -1.19 -11.96 25.36
CA ASN A 127 -1.22 -10.65 24.71
C ASN A 127 -1.94 -9.66 25.64
N THR A 128 -1.18 -8.87 26.40
CA THR A 128 -1.65 -7.63 27.05
C THR A 128 -1.12 -6.44 26.27
#